data_AF-A0AAE7M5H9-F1
#
_entry.id   AF-A0AAE7M5H9-F1
#
_cell.length_a   1.000
_cell.length_b   1.000
_cell.length_c   1.000
_cell.angle_alpha   90.00
_cell.angle_beta   90.00
_cell.angle_gamma   90.00
#
_symmetry.space_group_name_H-M   'P 1'
#
loop_
_entity.id
_entity.type
_entity.pdbx_description
1 polymer ?
#
loop_
_entity_poly.entity_id
_entity_poly.type
_entity_poly.pdbx_seq_one_letter_code
_entity_poly.pdbx_strand_id
1 'polypeptide(L)' 'MTSRQTWATVAVILLCGGILVLFTDVEVGLVRWFNCGPLSTSSEDRSEVCR' A
#
# COMPACT_ATOMS: atom_id res chain seq x y z
N MET A 1 -15.21 24.20 -3.79
CA MET A 1 -15.77 22.82 -3.74
C MET A 1 -16.65 22.72 -2.51
N THR A 2 -17.86 22.16 -2.64
CA THR A 2 -18.74 21.96 -1.49
C THR A 2 -18.27 20.73 -0.68
N SER A 3 -18.48 20.72 0.64
CA SER A 3 -18.05 19.60 1.51
C SER A 3 -18.51 18.23 0.96
N ARG A 4 -19.74 18.16 0.44
CA ARG A 4 -20.32 16.95 -0.16
C ARG A 4 -19.57 16.44 -1.38
N GLN A 5 -19.06 17.35 -2.22
CA GLN A 5 -18.21 16.99 -3.37
C GLN A 5 -16.87 16.45 -2.91
N THR A 6 -16.27 17.02 -1.85
CA THR A 6 -15.01 16.51 -1.28
C THR A 6 -15.15 15.09 -0.79
N TRP A 7 -16.21 14.79 -0.03
CA TRP A 7 -16.48 13.43 0.45
C TRP A 7 -16.75 12.44 -0.68
N ALA A 8 -17.48 12.85 -1.71
CA ALA A 8 -17.71 12.02 -2.89
C ALA A 8 -16.40 11.70 -3.61
N THR A 9 -15.51 12.68 -3.80
CA THR A 9 -14.19 12.48 -4.42
C THR A 9 -13.33 11.53 -3.59
N VAL A 10 -13.29 11.71 -2.26
CA VAL A 10 -12.55 10.81 -1.36
C VAL A 10 -13.07 9.38 -1.46
N ALA A 11 -14.39 9.19 -1.47
CA ALA A 11 -15.00 7.87 -1.60
C ALA A 11 -14.63 7.19 -2.93
N VAL A 12 -14.66 7.93 -4.05
CA VAL A 12 -14.27 7.39 -5.36
C VAL A 12 -12.79 7.02 -5.39
N ILE A 13 -11.91 7.86 -4.83
CA ILE A 13 -10.48 7.56 -4.76
C ILE A 13 -10.23 6.30 -3.93
N LEU A 14 -10.88 6.15 -2.78
CA LEU A 14 -10.76 4.95 -1.95
C LEU A 14 -11.27 3.70 -2.66
N LEU A 15 -12.40 3.80 -3.36
CA LEU A 15 -12.94 2.67 -4.14
C LEU A 15 -12.00 2.26 -5.26
N CYS A 16 -11.55 3.20 -6.09
CA CYS A 16 -10.63 2.90 -7.18
C CYS A 16 -9.28 2.39 -6.66
N GLY A 17 -8.73 3.02 -5.61
CA GLY A 17 -7.51 2.59 -4.96
C GLY A 17 -7.63 1.18 -4.37
N GLY A 18 -8.71 0.89 -3.66
CA GLY A 18 -8.97 -0.43 -3.07
C GLY A 18 -9.14 -1.52 -4.12
N ILE A 19 -9.82 -1.24 -5.24
CA ILE A 19 -9.94 -2.17 -6.36
C ILE A 19 -8.56 -2.48 -6.94
N LEU A 20 -7.74 -1.46 -7.19
CA LEU A 20 -6.37 -1.67 -7.69
C LEU A 20 -5.54 -2.51 -6.72
N VAL A 21 -5.66 -2.29 -5.41
CA VAL A 21 -5.02 -3.11 -4.37
C VAL A 21 -5.45 -4.58 -4.47
N LEU A 22 -6.74 -4.86 -4.68
CA LEU A 22 -7.23 -6.25 -4.80
C LEU A 22 -6.71 -6.97 -6.05
N PHE A 23 -6.45 -6.24 -7.13
CA PHE A 23 -5.97 -6.81 -8.40
C PHE A 23 -4.45 -6.79 -8.56
N THR A 24 -3.74 -6.16 -7.63
CA THR A 24 -2.27 -6.08 -7.65
C THR A 24 -1.73 -6.87 -6.46
N ASP A 25 -0.60 -7.55 -6.64
CA ASP A 25 0.13 -8.21 -5.53
C ASP A 25 0.83 -7.16 -4.63
N VAL A 26 0.16 -6.03 -4.40
CA VAL A 26 0.70 -4.86 -3.71
C VAL A 26 0.86 -5.14 -2.23
N GLU A 27 0.13 -6.10 -1.65
CA GLU A 27 0.34 -6.51 -0.27
C GLU A 27 1.75 -7.01 -0.06
N VAL A 28 2.27 -7.90 -0.92
CA VAL A 28 3.63 -8.43 -0.78
C VAL A 28 4.66 -7.35 -1.10
N GLY A 29 4.40 -6.51 -2.11
CA GLY A 29 5.28 -5.39 -2.48
C GLY A 29 5.34 -4.28 -1.42
N LEU A 30 4.22 -3.89 -0.80
CA LEU A 30 4.14 -2.91 0.28
C LEU A 30 4.66 -3.48 1.58
N VAL A 31 4.35 -4.74 1.92
CA VAL A 31 4.90 -5.40 3.10
C VAL A 31 6.42 -5.49 2.96
N ARG A 32 6.95 -5.85 1.79
CA ARG A 32 8.40 -5.81 1.52
C ARG A 32 8.96 -4.40 1.53
N TRP A 33 8.29 -3.42 0.95
CA TRP A 33 8.80 -2.04 0.96
C TRP A 33 8.79 -1.43 2.37
N PHE A 34 7.78 -1.73 3.17
CA PHE A 34 7.64 -1.23 4.54
C PHE A 34 8.60 -1.96 5.51
N ASN A 35 8.73 -3.28 5.40
CA ASN A 35 9.59 -4.08 6.29
C ASN A 35 11.04 -4.19 5.79
N CYS A 36 11.26 -4.12 4.47
CA CYS A 36 12.55 -4.35 3.80
C CYS A 36 12.98 -3.14 2.94
N GLY A 37 12.46 -1.95 3.27
CA GLY A 37 12.77 -0.69 2.58
C GLY A 37 14.22 -0.22 2.79
N PRO A 38 14.61 0.98 2.31
CA PRO A 38 16.00 1.45 2.28
C PRO A 38 16.68 1.62 3.66
N LEU A 39 15.95 1.39 4.75
CA LEU A 39 16.44 1.44 6.13
C LEU A 39 16.47 0.05 6.80
N SER A 40 16.13 -1.03 6.10
CA SER A 40 16.13 -2.37 6.69
C SER A 40 17.53 -2.80 7.07
N THR A 41 17.65 -3.40 8.25
CA THR A 41 18.92 -3.93 8.75
C THR A 41 19.26 -5.26 8.05
N SER A 42 20.54 -5.63 7.92
CA SER A 42 20.95 -6.91 7.30
C SER A 42 20.38 -8.16 7.99
N SER A 43 19.85 -8.02 9.21
CA SER A 43 19.08 -9.07 9.89
C SER A 43 17.70 -9.32 9.28
N GLU A 44 17.08 -8.28 8.70
CA GLU A 44 15.73 -8.30 8.10
C GLU A 44 15.75 -8.94 6.71
N ASP A 45 16.84 -8.79 5.95
CA ASP A 45 17.05 -9.37 4.60
C ASP A 45 16.93 -10.91 4.56
N ARG A 46 17.11 -11.58 5.71
CA ARG A 46 17.04 -13.04 5.84
C ARG A 46 15.65 -13.57 6.22
N SER A 47 14.69 -12.69 6.51
CA SER A 47 13.32 -13.08 6.86
C SER A 47 12.54 -13.54 5.64
N GLU A 48 11.63 -14.50 5.83
CA GLU A 48 10.74 -15.04 4.77
C GLU A 48 9.90 -13.95 4.09
N VAL A 49 9.66 -12.85 4.81
CA VAL A 49 8.92 -11.67 4.34
C VAL A 49 9.73 -10.86 3.31
N CYS A 50 11.06 -10.82 3.44
CA CYS A 50 11.98 -10.05 2.59
C CYS A 50 12.64 -10.86 1.46
N ARG A 51 12.62 -12.20 1.55
CA ARG A 51 13.19 -13.13 0.57
C ARG A 51 12.26 -13.33 -0.63
#